data_AF-A0A3D0X8C3-F1
#
_entry.id   AF-A0A3D0X8C3-F1
#
_cell.length_a   1.000
_cell.length_b   1.000
_cell.length_c   1.000
_cell.angle_alpha   90.00
_cell.angle_beta   90.00
_cell.angle_gamma   90.00
#
_symmetry.space_group_name_H-M   'P 1'
#
loop_
_entity.id
_entity.type
_entity.pdbx_description
1 polymer ?
#
loop_
_entity_poly.entity_id
_entity_poly.type
_entity_poly.pdbx_seq_one_letter_code
_entity_poly.pdbx_strand_id
1 'polypeptide(L)'
;LNKADICASFRYAVVDCLTTNFLKAAEDYKVNKLVIAGGVSANSLLRSTLQNECKQRGYEFYMPDKSLCGDNAAMVGSQGYYEFLSGNTADSSLNAFATMSIEL
;
A
#
# COMPACT_ATOMS: atom_id res chain seq x y z
N LEU A 1 -27.19 4.22 -19.49
CA LEU A 1 -26.22 3.38 -18.75
C LEU A 1 -26.55 3.42 -17.27
N ASN A 2 -26.52 2.27 -16.59
CA ASN A 2 -26.71 2.18 -15.15
C ASN A 2 -25.43 2.65 -14.43
N LYS A 3 -25.55 3.59 -13.48
CA LYS A 3 -24.40 4.15 -12.74
C LYS A 3 -23.68 3.10 -11.90
N ALA A 4 -24.42 2.20 -11.26
CA ALA A 4 -23.84 1.14 -10.43
C ALA A 4 -22.99 0.20 -11.28
N ASP A 5 -23.47 -0.15 -12.48
CA ASP A 5 -22.76 -1.05 -13.39
C ASP A 5 -21.47 -0.41 -13.94
N ILE A 6 -21.51 0.90 -14.23
CA ILE A 6 -20.30 1.65 -14.60
C ILE A 6 -19.29 1.66 -13.45
N CYS A 7 -19.73 2.01 -12.23
CA CYS A 7 -18.84 2.06 -11.06
C CYS A 7 -18.24 0.68 -10.74
N ALA A 8 -19.03 -0.38 -10.86
CA ALA A 8 -18.57 -1.75 -10.66
C ALA A 8 -17.51 -2.14 -11.70
N SER A 9 -17.76 -1.85 -12.97
CA SER A 9 -16.83 -2.15 -14.07
C SER A 9 -15.52 -1.36 -13.95
N PHE A 10 -15.60 -0.07 -13.59
CA PHE A 10 -14.42 0.76 -13.32
C PHE A 10 -13.61 0.20 -12.13
N ARG A 11 -14.28 -0.07 -11.01
CA ARG A 11 -13.62 -0.64 -9.82
C ARG A 11 -12.94 -1.97 -10.14
N TYR A 12 -13.60 -2.83 -10.92
CA TYR A 12 -13.02 -4.09 -11.37
C TYR A 12 -11.76 -3.86 -12.19
N ALA A 13 -11.82 -3.02 -13.22
CA ALA A 13 -10.67 -2.74 -14.09
C ALA A 13 -9.47 -2.17 -13.31
N VAL A 14 -9.71 -1.30 -12.33
CA VAL A 14 -8.65 -0.77 -11.45
C VAL A 14 -8.04 -1.89 -10.59
N VAL A 15 -8.87 -2.71 -9.94
CA VAL A 15 -8.38 -3.81 -9.09
C VAL A 15 -7.61 -4.86 -9.90
N ASP A 16 -8.08 -5.19 -11.09
CA ASP A 16 -7.44 -6.15 -11.99
C ASP A 16 -6.04 -5.67 -12.43
N CYS A 17 -5.94 -4.41 -12.83
CA CYS A 17 -4.66 -3.78 -13.19
C CYS A 17 -3.69 -3.76 -12.00
N LEU A 18 -4.15 -3.36 -10.82
CA LEU A 18 -3.31 -3.33 -9.62
C LEU A 18 -2.85 -4.74 -9.21
N THR A 19 -3.75 -5.72 -9.24
CA THR A 19 -3.46 -7.12 -8.87
C THR A 19 -2.42 -7.72 -9.79
N THR A 20 -2.59 -7.53 -11.10
CA THR A 20 -1.67 -8.05 -12.11
C THR A 20 -0.26 -7.49 -11.91
N ASN A 21 -0.13 -6.17 -11.74
CA ASN A 21 1.18 -5.53 -11.55
C ASN A 21 1.81 -5.88 -10.20
N PHE A 22 1.01 -6.01 -9.15
CA PHE A 22 1.47 -6.36 -7.80
C PHE A 22 2.10 -7.76 -7.75
N LEU A 23 1.43 -8.74 -8.36
CA LEU A 23 1.93 -10.12 -8.42
C LEU A 23 3.12 -10.24 -9.36
N LYS A 24 3.09 -9.54 -10.50
CA LYS A 24 4.24 -9.47 -11.41
C LYS A 24 5.47 -8.90 -10.70
N ALA A 25 5.32 -7.82 -9.93
CA ALA A 25 6.44 -7.28 -9.14
C ALA A 25 6.98 -8.32 -8.14
N ALA A 26 6.11 -9.09 -7.48
CA ALA A 26 6.55 -10.17 -6.59
C ALA A 26 7.45 -11.19 -7.30
N GLU A 27 7.05 -11.59 -8.52
CA GLU A 27 7.80 -12.51 -9.36
C GLU A 27 9.12 -11.90 -9.85
N ASP A 28 9.09 -10.67 -10.36
CA ASP A 28 10.26 -9.95 -10.89
C ASP A 28 11.33 -9.74 -9.80
N TYR A 29 10.92 -9.37 -8.58
CA TYR A 29 11.81 -9.17 -7.43
C TYR A 29 12.08 -10.45 -6.62
N LYS A 30 11.47 -11.58 -6.99
CA LYS A 30 11.60 -12.88 -6.29
C LYS A 30 11.29 -12.79 -4.79
N VAL A 31 10.25 -12.04 -4.44
CA VAL A 31 9.78 -11.87 -3.06
C VAL A 31 8.44 -12.57 -2.85
N ASN A 32 8.22 -13.09 -1.65
CA ASN A 32 6.98 -13.75 -1.25
C ASN A 32 6.26 -13.02 -0.10
N LYS A 33 6.79 -11.87 0.32
CA LYS A 33 6.23 -11.02 1.37
C LYS A 33 5.78 -9.71 0.75
N LEU A 34 4.47 -9.47 0.81
CA LEU A 34 3.82 -8.43 0.05
C LEU A 34 2.93 -7.59 0.96
N VAL A 35 2.88 -6.28 0.71
CA VAL A 35 2.10 -5.34 1.50
C VAL A 35 1.42 -4.31 0.62
N ILE A 36 0.20 -3.91 0.97
CA ILE A 36 -0.47 -2.74 0.39
C ILE A 36 -0.66 -1.65 1.44
N ALA A 37 -0.56 -0.39 1.01
CA ALA A 37 -0.78 0.80 1.84
C ALA A 37 -1.46 1.91 1.03
N GLY A 38 -1.80 3.03 1.67
CA GLY A 38 -2.47 4.18 1.07
C GLY A 38 -4.00 4.01 0.97
N GLY A 39 -4.71 5.10 0.70
CA GLY A 39 -6.18 5.14 0.82
C GLY A 39 -6.93 4.08 -0.03
N VAL A 40 -6.41 3.75 -1.22
CA VAL A 40 -7.01 2.73 -2.10
C VAL A 40 -6.94 1.32 -1.49
N SER A 41 -5.99 1.05 -0.58
CA SER A 41 -5.90 -0.22 0.14
C SER A 41 -7.11 -0.52 1.05
N ALA A 42 -7.95 0.48 1.33
CA ALA A 42 -9.22 0.28 2.04
C ALA A 42 -10.31 -0.39 1.17
N ASN A 43 -10.12 -0.47 -0.15
CA ASN A 43 -11.09 -1.02 -1.09
C ASN A 43 -11.36 -2.50 -0.83
N SER A 44 -12.62 -2.87 -0.63
CA SER A 44 -13.00 -4.23 -0.26
C SER A 44 -12.69 -5.26 -1.34
N LEU A 45 -12.90 -4.92 -2.62
CA LEU A 45 -12.62 -5.81 -3.74
C LEU A 45 -11.11 -6.06 -3.86
N LEU A 46 -10.29 -5.01 -3.78
CA LEU A 46 -8.83 -5.13 -3.82
C LEU A 46 -8.30 -6.05 -2.72
N ARG A 47 -8.75 -5.83 -1.47
CA ARG A 47 -8.35 -6.64 -0.30
C ARG A 47 -8.68 -8.11 -0.49
N SER A 48 -9.93 -8.43 -0.89
CA SER A 48 -10.35 -9.81 -1.09
C SER A 48 -9.60 -10.49 -2.24
N THR A 49 -9.38 -9.77 -3.35
CA THR A 49 -8.66 -10.31 -4.51
C THR A 49 -7.22 -10.64 -4.15
N LEU A 50 -6.46 -9.68 -3.62
CA LEU A 50 -5.05 -9.89 -3.27
C LEU A 50 -4.85 -10.95 -2.19
N GLN A 51 -5.75 -11.00 -1.19
CA GLN A 51 -5.68 -12.02 -0.15
C GLN A 51 -5.84 -13.44 -0.73
N ASN A 52 -6.78 -13.61 -1.69
CA ASN A 52 -6.97 -14.90 -2.36
C ASN A 52 -5.79 -15.26 -3.25
N GLU A 53 -5.31 -14.32 -4.08
CA GLU A 53 -4.19 -14.54 -5.00
C GLU A 53 -2.89 -14.88 -4.25
N CYS A 54 -2.60 -14.16 -3.16
CA CYS A 54 -1.42 -14.43 -2.32
C CYS A 54 -1.55 -15.79 -1.61
N LYS A 55 -2.74 -16.12 -1.08
CA LYS A 55 -2.99 -17.43 -0.45
C LYS A 55 -2.77 -18.58 -1.42
N GLN A 56 -3.24 -18.46 -2.66
CA GLN A 56 -3.05 -19.49 -3.69
C GLN A 56 -1.58 -19.70 -4.06
N ARG A 57 -0.76 -18.64 -3.98
CA ARG A 57 0.69 -18.68 -4.27
C ARG A 57 1.55 -19.02 -3.04
N GLY A 58 0.96 -19.08 -1.85
CA GLY A 58 1.71 -19.23 -0.60
C GLY A 58 2.53 -17.99 -0.23
N TYR A 59 2.11 -16.80 -0.66
CA TYR A 59 2.74 -15.53 -0.30
C TYR A 59 2.19 -14.99 1.03
N GLU A 60 3.08 -14.43 1.84
CA GLU A 60 2.71 -13.64 3.02
C GLU A 60 2.16 -12.29 2.55
N PHE A 61 0.94 -11.96 2.98
CA PHE A 61 0.26 -10.73 2.58
C PHE A 61 -0.18 -9.92 3.79
N TYR A 62 0.21 -8.64 3.80
CA TYR A 62 -0.08 -7.68 4.85
C TYR A 62 -0.90 -6.51 4.31
N MET A 63 -1.83 -6.04 5.12
CA MET A 63 -2.61 -4.84 4.87
C MET A 63 -3.00 -4.20 6.19
N PRO A 64 -3.02 -2.86 6.29
CA PRO A 64 -3.44 -2.19 7.51
C PRO A 64 -4.95 -2.33 7.74
N ASP A 65 -5.36 -2.09 8.99
CA ASP A 65 -6.76 -1.82 9.29
C ASP A 65 -7.27 -0.62 8.48
N LYS A 66 -8.56 -0.62 8.13
CA LYS A 66 -9.14 0.44 7.27
C LYS A 66 -8.94 1.85 7.83
N SER A 67 -8.97 1.99 9.16
CA SER A 67 -8.73 3.25 9.86
C SER A 67 -7.30 3.78 9.71
N LEU A 68 -6.36 2.93 9.28
CA LEU A 68 -4.94 3.24 9.12
C LEU A 68 -4.50 3.29 7.65
N CYS A 69 -5.40 3.06 6.68
CA CYS A 69 -5.06 3.08 5.25
C CYS A 69 -4.78 4.50 4.70
N GLY A 70 -5.51 5.51 5.16
CA GLY A 70 -5.35 6.90 4.73
C GLY A 70 -4.33 7.66 5.56
N ASP A 71 -4.08 8.92 5.21
CA ASP A 71 -3.13 9.78 5.92
C ASP A 71 -3.52 9.94 7.39
N ASN A 72 -2.61 9.56 8.29
CA ASN A 72 -2.85 9.62 9.73
C ASN A 72 -1.54 9.85 10.51
N ALA A 73 -1.65 10.45 11.70
CA ALA A 73 -0.47 10.72 12.53
C ALA A 73 0.18 9.45 13.10
N ALA A 74 -0.56 8.32 13.18
CA ALA A 74 0.01 7.07 13.68
C ALA A 74 1.08 6.50 12.73
N MET A 75 0.89 6.61 11.42
CA MET A 75 1.90 6.20 10.43
C MET A 75 3.16 7.08 10.53
N VAL A 76 3.00 8.38 10.76
CA VAL A 76 4.12 9.32 10.95
C VAL A 76 4.87 9.01 12.24
N GLY A 77 4.17 8.76 13.34
CA GLY A 77 4.78 8.35 14.61
C GLY A 77 5.50 7.01 14.51
N SER A 78 4.93 6.04 13.79
CA SER A 78 5.58 4.75 13.54
C SER A 78 6.86 4.91 12.73
N GLN A 79 6.85 5.71 11.67
CA GLN A 79 8.07 6.00 10.90
C GLN A 79 9.12 6.67 11.79
N GLY A 80 8.73 7.73 12.51
CA GLY A 80 9.65 8.47 13.39
C GLY A 80 10.29 7.59 14.47
N TYR A 81 9.56 6.62 15.02
CA TYR A 81 10.10 5.65 15.97
C TYR A 81 11.23 4.79 15.36
N TYR A 82 11.02 4.23 14.17
CA TYR A 82 12.04 3.40 13.53
C TYR A 82 13.21 4.21 12.97
N GLU A 83 12.98 5.44 12.50
CA GLU A 83 14.03 6.39 12.12
C GLU A 83 14.93 6.73 13.33
N PHE A 84 14.31 7.07 14.47
CA PHE A 84 15.04 7.37 15.70
C PHE A 84 15.88 6.19 16.18
N LEU A 85 15.34 4.97 16.17
CA LEU A 85 16.10 3.76 16.50
C LEU A 85 17.26 3.51 15.54
N SER A 86 17.14 3.94 14.28
CA SER A 86 18.19 3.83 13.26
C SER A 86 19.24 4.95 13.37
N GLY A 87 19.10 5.87 14.32
CA GLY A 87 19.99 7.02 14.51
C GLY A 87 19.69 8.20 13.58
N ASN A 88 18.64 8.12 12.76
CA ASN A 88 18.23 9.19 11.87
C ASN A 88 17.46 10.25 12.67
N THR A 89 18.18 11.31 13.03
CA THR A 89 17.63 12.44 13.78
C THR A 89 17.96 13.74 13.06
N ALA A 90 17.02 14.68 13.11
CA ALA A 90 17.20 15.99 12.51
C ALA A 90 17.53 17.03 13.58
N ASP A 91 18.27 18.08 13.20
CA ASP A 91 18.52 19.22 14.05
C ASP A 91 17.46 20.32 13.84
N SER A 92 17.67 21.47 14.48
CA SER A 92 16.76 22.63 14.39
C SER A 92 16.72 23.30 13.02
N SER A 93 17.58 22.91 12.07
CA SER A 93 17.59 23.43 10.70
C SER A 93 16.67 22.68 9.76
N LEU A 94 16.04 21.57 10.21
CA LEU A 94 15.13 20.77 9.39
C LEU A 94 14.03 21.64 8.77
N ASN A 95 13.85 21.48 7.46
CA ASN A 95 12.81 22.17 6.71
C ASN A 95 11.94 21.19 5.92
N ALA A 96 10.76 21.63 5.52
CA ALA A 96 9.84 20.84 4.72
C ALA A 96 10.33 20.72 3.27
N PHE A 97 10.17 19.52 2.69
CA PHE A 97 10.43 19.25 1.28
C PHE A 97 9.11 18.88 0.60
N ALA A 98 8.61 19.77 -0.26
CA ALA A 98 7.33 19.57 -0.94
C ALA A 98 7.33 18.41 -1.96
N THR A 99 8.51 18.08 -2.49
CA THR A 99 8.71 17.05 -3.53
C THR A 99 9.83 16.10 -3.13
N MET A 100 9.69 15.46 -1.98
CA MET A 100 10.66 14.48 -1.48
C MET A 100 10.56 13.18 -2.28
N SER A 101 11.70 12.67 -2.77
CA SER A 101 11.77 11.35 -3.39
C SER A 101 11.60 10.25 -2.34
N ILE A 102 11.06 9.11 -2.75
CA ILE A 102 11.01 7.88 -1.94
C ILE A 102 12.16 6.92 -2.26
N GLU A 103 12.93 7.21 -3.32
CA GLU A 103 14.16 6.49 -3.65
C GLU A 103 15.27 7.03 -2.73
N LEU A 104 15.80 6.15 -1.87
CA LEU A 104 16.97 6.41 -1.02
C LEU A 104 18.26 6.39 -1.83
#